data_AF-A0A6N9SQU8-F1
#
_entry.id   AF-A0A6N9SQU8-F1
#
_cell.length_a   1.000
_cell.length_b   1.000
_cell.length_c   1.000
_cell.angle_alpha   90.00
_cell.angle_beta   90.00
_cell.angle_gamma   90.00
#
_symmetry.space_group_name_H-M   'P 1'
#
loop_
_entity.id
_entity.type
_entity.pdbx_description
1 polymer ?
#
loop_
_entity_poly.entity_id
_entity_poly.type
_entity_poly.pdbx_seq_one_letter_code
_entity_poly.pdbx_strand_id
1 'polypeptide(L)'
;MASLFRWLGRSLYWIWRGLMGLGQLGVSLVFVFLLAGGLTTYLSNRIPAPKPKTTLVIDLNAHLVEQAAPRTDNLLSASLLHQNDSGDIELRNVLEALDAAAQDPAIDRILLKTDGLQVSGIAILHEVAHALDRFKKTGKPVIAWADHYDQRQYFLAAHADRLYLDPLGQVLFQGFGRYRNYYRDALDRLGIKVNLIRVGTYKSFGEPYVANGPSPAALEADQTLYHALWADFDQSIENARHQPAGMIDQSIDHLPQDLATLQGNAAKLALSQHWVDALVTPDELTKLLEKNGHEDDKAKDFRQISLDDYVSRLPDPKSGDGIAVIVAEGEIQDGEAPAGTIGGITTADLVRAAREDDQVKAVVLRIDSPGGSAHASELIRRELALTQAAGKPVVVSMGNLAASGGYWLSLSADEVIADPDTVTGSIGVFALIPTADGLMNKAGIHTGGVTTTWLSDADNLLRPLDPRFTQILQSSVSHLYQDFIQRTATARRLSPQAVDTVAQGRVWTGTQALNYHLIDHLGLFQDALKSARLRAHLTESAPVHYYDPNPSPWQRWLNLIGQSLLPNPLVAWLSQ
;
A
#
# COMPACT_ATOMS: atom_id res chain seq x y z
N MET A 1 -37.62 24.56 67.28
CA MET A 1 -37.69 24.13 65.86
C MET A 1 -36.32 24.21 65.16
N ALA A 2 -35.56 25.31 65.24
CA ALA A 2 -34.29 25.48 64.51
C ALA A 2 -33.17 24.45 64.84
N SER A 3 -33.12 23.91 66.07
CA SER A 3 -32.14 22.87 66.45
C SER A 3 -32.44 21.51 65.82
N LEU A 4 -33.74 21.17 65.70
CA LEU A 4 -34.20 19.91 65.11
C LEU A 4 -33.88 19.86 63.61
N PHE A 5 -34.13 20.97 62.88
CA PHE A 5 -33.81 21.08 61.45
C PHE A 5 -32.29 21.04 61.16
N ARG A 6 -31.47 21.64 62.03
CA ARG A 6 -30.00 21.54 61.93
C ARG A 6 -29.48 20.13 62.15
N TRP A 7 -30.07 19.41 63.11
CA TRP A 7 -29.71 18.01 63.38
C TRP A 7 -30.15 17.10 62.23
N LEU A 8 -31.39 17.26 61.73
CA LEU A 8 -31.91 16.50 60.59
C LEU A 8 -31.09 16.75 59.31
N GLY A 9 -30.72 18.01 59.04
CA GLY A 9 -29.89 18.38 57.89
C GLY A 9 -28.47 17.81 57.96
N ARG A 10 -27.85 17.77 59.15
CA ARG A 10 -26.56 17.09 59.35
C ARG A 10 -26.67 15.59 59.15
N SER A 11 -27.72 14.95 59.68
CA SER A 11 -27.95 13.52 59.50
C SER A 11 -28.18 13.16 58.03
N LEU A 12 -28.98 13.93 57.30
CA LEU A 12 -29.21 13.75 55.85
C LEU A 12 -27.92 13.96 55.04
N TYR A 13 -27.08 14.94 55.40
CA TYR A 13 -25.78 15.15 54.75
C TYR A 13 -24.84 13.95 54.92
N TRP A 14 -24.76 13.38 56.12
CA TRP A 14 -23.92 12.19 56.37
C TRP A 14 -24.48 10.93 55.70
N ILE A 15 -25.81 10.76 55.65
CA ILE A 15 -26.47 9.68 54.89
C ILE A 15 -26.18 9.83 53.39
N TRP A 16 -26.32 11.03 52.83
CA TRP A 16 -26.01 11.31 51.43
C TRP A 16 -24.54 11.07 51.10
N ARG A 17 -23.61 11.50 51.96
CA ARG A 17 -22.18 11.19 51.83
C ARG A 17 -21.89 9.69 51.91
N GLY A 18 -22.57 8.96 52.78
CA GLY A 18 -22.47 7.50 52.87
C GLY A 18 -22.95 6.80 51.59
N LEU A 19 -24.09 7.24 51.04
CA LEU A 19 -24.63 6.72 49.78
C LEU A 19 -23.72 7.04 48.57
N MET A 20 -23.19 8.27 48.50
CA MET A 20 -22.20 8.66 47.48
C MET A 20 -20.91 7.85 47.62
N GLY A 21 -20.44 7.62 48.85
CA GLY A 21 -19.28 6.78 49.13
C GLY A 21 -19.50 5.32 48.71
N LEU A 22 -20.66 4.74 49.00
CA LEU A 22 -21.03 3.39 48.55
C LEU A 22 -21.15 3.30 47.02
N GLY A 23 -21.71 4.33 46.38
CA GLY A 23 -21.75 4.43 44.92
C GLY A 23 -20.35 4.51 44.30
N GLN A 24 -19.47 5.35 44.85
CA GLN A 24 -18.07 5.43 44.42
C GLN A 24 -17.33 4.11 44.63
N LEU A 25 -17.54 3.43 45.75
CA LEU A 25 -16.92 2.14 46.05
C LEU A 25 -17.42 1.05 45.11
N GLY A 26 -18.72 1.03 44.78
CA GLY A 26 -19.31 0.14 43.78
C GLY A 26 -18.71 0.35 42.38
N VAL A 27 -18.62 1.60 41.92
CA VAL A 27 -18.00 1.95 40.62
C VAL A 27 -16.51 1.56 40.60
N SER A 28 -15.80 1.80 41.71
CA SER A 28 -14.37 1.47 41.83
C SER A 28 -14.15 -0.05 41.80
N LEU A 29 -15.02 -0.83 42.44
CA LEU A 29 -14.96 -2.29 42.40
C LEU A 29 -15.26 -2.82 40.99
N VAL A 30 -16.28 -2.29 40.30
CA VAL A 30 -16.55 -2.66 38.90
C VAL A 30 -15.34 -2.34 38.03
N PHE A 31 -14.72 -1.17 38.20
CA PHE A 31 -13.51 -0.80 37.47
C PHE A 31 -12.34 -1.75 37.76
N VAL A 32 -12.11 -2.12 39.03
CA VAL A 32 -11.08 -3.11 39.40
C VAL A 32 -11.39 -4.49 38.82
N PHE A 33 -12.64 -4.93 38.81
CA PHE A 33 -13.03 -6.19 38.18
C PHE A 33 -12.85 -6.17 36.66
N LEU A 34 -13.16 -5.05 36.00
CA LEU A 34 -12.89 -4.87 34.57
C LEU A 34 -11.40 -4.82 34.27
N LEU A 35 -10.60 -4.17 35.11
CA LEU A 35 -9.14 -4.17 34.99
C LEU A 35 -8.55 -5.56 35.24
N ALA A 36 -9.00 -6.26 36.27
CA ALA A 36 -8.55 -7.61 36.58
C ALA A 36 -8.97 -8.58 35.47
N GLY A 37 -10.20 -8.48 34.96
CA GLY A 37 -10.70 -9.20 33.80
C GLY A 37 -9.84 -8.94 32.57
N GLY A 38 -9.64 -7.67 32.21
CA GLY A 38 -8.79 -7.26 31.09
C GLY A 38 -7.35 -7.72 31.23
N LEU A 39 -6.78 -7.64 32.44
CA LEU A 39 -5.42 -8.13 32.72
C LEU A 39 -5.35 -9.66 32.63
N THR A 40 -6.35 -10.40 33.11
CA THR A 40 -6.41 -11.85 32.94
C THR A 40 -6.49 -12.23 31.47
N THR A 41 -7.34 -11.58 30.66
CA THR A 41 -7.43 -11.84 29.22
C THR A 41 -6.12 -11.49 28.51
N TYR A 42 -5.48 -10.38 28.88
CA TYR A 42 -4.19 -9.95 28.34
C TYR A 42 -3.05 -10.95 28.67
N LEU A 43 -3.05 -11.49 29.89
CA LEU A 43 -2.06 -12.48 30.31
C LEU A 43 -2.35 -13.89 29.77
N SER A 44 -3.63 -14.28 29.62
CA SER A 44 -4.03 -15.60 29.14
C SER A 44 -4.03 -15.75 27.63
N ASN A 45 -4.21 -14.66 26.87
CA ASN A 45 -4.17 -14.67 25.40
C ASN A 45 -2.75 -14.55 24.83
N ARG A 46 -1.70 -14.77 25.63
CA ARG A 46 -0.36 -14.92 25.07
C ARG A 46 -0.32 -16.21 24.26
N ILE A 47 -0.24 -16.08 22.94
CA ILE A 47 -0.01 -17.20 22.03
C ILE A 47 1.20 -17.98 22.59
N PRO A 48 1.17 -19.33 22.71
CA PRO A 48 2.30 -20.13 23.23
C PRO A 48 3.41 -20.31 22.20
N ALA A 49 4.69 -20.18 22.59
CA ALA A 49 5.83 -20.16 21.65
C ALA A 49 5.79 -21.36 20.68
N PRO A 50 6.15 -21.21 19.40
CA PRO A 50 6.12 -22.32 18.47
C PRO A 50 7.06 -23.43 18.99
N LYS A 51 6.57 -24.67 18.97
CA LYS A 51 7.40 -25.84 19.32
C LYS A 51 8.30 -26.18 18.13
N PRO A 52 9.39 -26.95 18.32
CA PRO A 52 10.18 -27.47 17.21
C PRO A 52 9.34 -28.18 16.14
N LYS A 53 9.71 -28.00 14.88
CA LYS A 53 9.01 -28.46 13.67
C LYS A 53 7.59 -27.91 13.52
N THR A 54 7.46 -26.60 13.74
CA THR A 54 6.25 -25.87 13.40
C THR A 54 6.34 -25.38 11.96
N THR A 55 5.26 -25.56 11.19
CA THR A 55 5.10 -24.94 9.87
C THR A 55 4.58 -23.52 10.03
N LEU A 56 5.26 -22.52 9.45
CA LEU A 56 4.70 -21.18 9.32
C LEU A 56 3.75 -21.16 8.13
N VAL A 57 2.49 -20.83 8.36
CA VAL A 57 1.47 -20.71 7.31
C VAL A 57 1.32 -19.25 6.94
N ILE A 58 1.68 -18.94 5.69
CA ILE A 58 1.52 -17.64 5.08
C ILE A 58 0.32 -17.75 4.15
N ASP A 59 -0.84 -17.37 4.67
CA ASP A 59 -2.10 -17.32 3.93
C ASP A 59 -2.32 -15.90 3.41
N LEU A 60 -2.18 -15.71 2.10
CA LEU A 60 -2.26 -14.40 1.45
C LEU A 60 -3.65 -14.11 0.86
N ASN A 61 -4.71 -14.68 1.43
CA ASN A 61 -6.09 -14.44 1.00
C ASN A 61 -6.62 -13.03 1.39
N ALA A 62 -6.05 -12.01 0.77
CA ALA A 62 -6.17 -10.60 1.12
C ALA A 62 -5.54 -9.68 0.06
N HIS A 63 -5.76 -8.37 0.21
CA HIS A 63 -4.95 -7.36 -0.47
C HIS A 63 -3.58 -7.24 0.21
N LEU A 64 -2.49 -7.48 -0.54
CA LEU A 64 -1.14 -7.22 -0.07
C LEU A 64 -0.78 -5.76 -0.39
N VAL A 65 -0.53 -4.95 0.65
CA VAL A 65 -0.35 -3.50 0.57
C VAL A 65 0.92 -3.04 1.29
N GLU A 66 1.40 -1.83 1.02
CA GLU A 66 2.55 -1.27 1.75
C GLU A 66 2.15 -0.88 3.18
N GLN A 67 0.94 -0.34 3.35
CA GLN A 67 0.37 0.11 4.61
C GLN A 67 -1.15 -0.10 4.63
N ALA A 68 -1.65 -0.76 5.68
CA ALA A 68 -3.08 -0.99 5.81
C ALA A 68 -3.83 0.32 6.10
N ALA A 69 -4.93 0.55 5.39
CA ALA A 69 -5.83 1.64 5.73
C ALA A 69 -6.54 1.35 7.07
N PRO A 70 -6.82 2.37 7.91
CA PRO A 70 -7.57 2.13 9.13
C PRO A 70 -8.95 1.58 8.79
N ARG A 71 -9.23 0.35 9.26
CA ARG A 71 -10.57 -0.23 9.17
C ARG A 71 -11.57 0.67 9.87
N THR A 72 -12.55 1.18 9.13
CA THR A 72 -13.69 1.90 9.67
C THR A 72 -14.73 0.92 10.20
N ASP A 73 -14.28 -0.06 10.98
CA ASP A 73 -15.16 -1.02 11.58
C ASP A 73 -15.84 -0.34 12.78
N ASN A 74 -17.04 0.15 12.55
CA ASN A 74 -18.01 0.16 13.64
C ASN A 74 -18.12 -1.31 14.08
N LEU A 75 -17.54 -1.65 15.23
CA LEU A 75 -17.60 -2.98 15.85
C LEU A 75 -19.05 -3.54 15.93
N LEU A 76 -20.04 -2.64 15.89
CA LEU A 76 -21.47 -2.95 15.82
C LEU A 76 -21.99 -3.35 14.43
N SER A 77 -21.41 -2.87 13.32
CA SER A 77 -21.84 -3.21 11.95
C SER A 77 -21.17 -4.48 11.41
N ALA A 78 -19.92 -4.75 11.80
CA ALA A 78 -19.20 -5.97 11.43
C ALA A 78 -19.86 -7.26 11.95
N SER A 79 -20.62 -7.16 13.06
CA SER A 79 -21.36 -8.31 13.63
C SER A 79 -22.69 -8.61 12.93
N LEU A 80 -23.23 -7.67 12.13
CA LEU A 80 -24.57 -7.78 11.53
C LEU A 80 -24.53 -8.08 10.03
N LEU A 81 -23.45 -7.70 9.35
CA LEU A 81 -23.24 -7.95 7.93
C LEU A 81 -22.03 -8.87 7.86
N HIS A 82 -22.25 -10.17 7.66
CA HIS A 82 -21.19 -11.15 7.38
C HIS A 82 -20.56 -10.86 6.00
N GLN A 83 -19.94 -9.68 5.84
CA GLN A 83 -19.07 -9.39 4.71
C GLN A 83 -17.70 -9.91 5.10
N ASN A 84 -17.30 -11.04 4.49
CA ASN A 84 -15.91 -11.45 4.43
C ASN A 84 -15.18 -10.41 3.58
N ASP A 85 -14.80 -9.31 4.19
CA ASP A 85 -13.81 -8.40 3.61
C ASP A 85 -12.45 -9.08 3.86
N SER A 86 -11.95 -9.79 2.84
CA SER A 86 -10.58 -10.32 2.83
C SER A 86 -9.65 -9.12 2.94
N GLY A 87 -9.20 -8.87 4.16
CA GLY A 87 -8.58 -7.62 4.58
C GLY A 87 -7.30 -7.21 3.87
N ASP A 88 -6.61 -6.25 4.47
CA ASP A 88 -5.25 -5.90 4.09
C ASP A 88 -4.24 -6.74 4.87
N ILE A 89 -3.25 -7.29 4.17
CA ILE A 89 -2.01 -7.82 4.73
C ILE A 89 -0.92 -6.83 4.36
N GLU A 90 -0.18 -6.33 5.36
CA GLU A 90 0.94 -5.44 5.10
C GLU A 90 2.17 -6.23 4.66
N LEU A 91 2.82 -5.77 3.59
CA LEU A 91 4.04 -6.35 3.05
C LEU A 91 5.11 -6.54 4.13
N ARG A 92 5.30 -5.53 4.99
CA ARG A 92 6.29 -5.58 6.08
C ARG A 92 6.11 -6.80 6.98
N ASN A 93 4.87 -7.20 7.28
CA ASN A 93 4.59 -8.34 8.15
C ASN A 93 5.01 -9.64 7.48
N VAL A 94 4.76 -9.78 6.18
CA VAL A 94 5.19 -10.94 5.39
C VAL A 94 6.72 -11.02 5.33
N LEU A 95 7.40 -9.91 5.02
CA LEU A 95 8.86 -9.86 4.93
C LEU A 95 9.52 -10.16 6.29
N GLU A 96 9.05 -9.52 7.37
CA GLU A 96 9.56 -9.74 8.72
C GLU A 96 9.34 -11.19 9.19
N ALA A 97 8.17 -11.76 8.91
CA ALA A 97 7.90 -13.16 9.24
C ALA A 97 8.84 -14.11 8.50
N LEU A 98 9.05 -13.91 7.20
CA LEU A 98 9.95 -14.72 6.38
C LEU A 98 11.41 -14.64 6.88
N ASP A 99 11.91 -13.43 7.12
CA ASP A 99 13.29 -13.21 7.57
C ASP A 99 13.51 -13.72 9.01
N ALA A 100 12.54 -13.55 9.91
CA ALA A 100 12.62 -14.09 11.27
C ALA A 100 12.51 -15.62 11.30
N ALA A 101 11.56 -16.20 10.54
CA ALA A 101 11.37 -17.64 10.44
C ALA A 101 12.58 -18.36 9.84
N ALA A 102 13.33 -17.68 8.97
CA ALA A 102 14.59 -18.20 8.44
C ALA A 102 15.59 -18.51 9.57
N GLN A 103 15.66 -17.66 10.60
CA GLN A 103 16.57 -17.81 11.74
C GLN A 103 15.98 -18.57 12.93
N ASP A 104 14.67 -18.77 12.96
CA ASP A 104 13.98 -19.42 14.07
C ASP A 104 14.12 -20.97 14.02
N PRO A 105 14.75 -21.62 15.01
CA PRO A 105 14.90 -23.08 15.02
C PRO A 105 13.58 -23.83 15.27
N ALA A 106 12.52 -23.15 15.73
CA ALA A 106 11.21 -23.76 15.89
C ALA A 106 10.49 -23.96 14.55
N ILE A 107 10.74 -23.07 13.58
CA ILE A 107 10.14 -23.13 12.25
C ILE A 107 10.96 -24.04 11.35
N ASP A 108 10.35 -25.11 10.83
CA ASP A 108 11.03 -26.06 9.94
C ASP A 108 10.75 -25.83 8.45
N ARG A 109 9.60 -25.24 8.11
CA ARG A 109 9.15 -25.00 6.73
C ARG A 109 8.12 -23.88 6.66
N ILE A 110 7.84 -23.44 5.44
CA ILE A 110 6.71 -22.57 5.12
C ILE A 110 5.66 -23.34 4.33
N LEU A 111 4.39 -23.10 4.64
CA LEU A 111 3.27 -23.35 3.75
C LEU A 111 2.78 -22.00 3.22
N LEU A 112 2.95 -21.77 1.92
CA LEU A 112 2.49 -20.59 1.21
C LEU A 112 1.15 -20.90 0.54
N LYS A 113 0.11 -20.14 0.90
CA LYS A 113 -1.20 -20.18 0.26
C LYS A 113 -1.44 -18.84 -0.42
N THR A 114 -1.70 -18.89 -1.72
CA THR A 114 -1.89 -17.70 -2.54
C THR A 114 -3.33 -17.53 -3.02
N ASP A 115 -4.25 -18.42 -2.62
CA ASP A 115 -5.67 -18.28 -2.97
C ASP A 115 -6.18 -16.90 -2.51
N GLY A 116 -6.86 -16.19 -3.42
CA GLY A 116 -7.44 -14.88 -3.10
C GLY A 116 -6.43 -13.74 -2.96
N LEU A 117 -5.13 -13.96 -3.20
CA LEU A 117 -4.12 -12.90 -3.20
C LEU A 117 -4.48 -11.81 -4.23
N GLN A 118 -4.53 -10.58 -3.75
CA GLN A 118 -4.74 -9.38 -4.55
C GLN A 118 -3.55 -8.44 -4.36
N VAL A 119 -2.95 -8.00 -5.47
CA VAL A 119 -1.81 -7.06 -5.47
C VAL A 119 -2.01 -5.95 -6.48
N SER A 120 -1.44 -4.77 -6.21
CA SER A 120 -1.53 -3.60 -7.10
C SER A 120 -0.47 -3.58 -8.21
N GLY A 121 0.66 -4.28 -8.03
CA GLY A 121 1.73 -4.38 -9.04
C GLY A 121 2.69 -5.54 -8.84
N ILE A 122 3.81 -5.53 -9.57
CA ILE A 122 4.78 -6.63 -9.64
C ILE A 122 5.90 -6.46 -8.61
N ALA A 123 6.33 -5.23 -8.33
CA ALA A 123 7.41 -4.95 -7.38
C ALA A 123 7.17 -5.57 -6.00
N ILE A 124 5.92 -5.53 -5.51
CA ILE A 124 5.55 -6.18 -4.24
C ILE A 124 5.69 -7.71 -4.28
N LEU A 125 5.48 -8.33 -5.45
CA LEU A 125 5.71 -9.75 -5.65
C LEU A 125 7.21 -10.06 -5.64
N HIS A 126 8.05 -9.21 -6.23
CA HIS A 126 9.51 -9.34 -6.15
C HIS A 126 10.02 -9.28 -4.71
N GLU A 127 9.48 -8.39 -3.88
CA GLU A 127 9.83 -8.30 -2.44
C GLU A 127 9.59 -9.63 -1.72
N VAL A 128 8.39 -10.20 -1.89
CA VAL A 128 8.02 -11.48 -1.27
C VAL A 128 8.81 -12.65 -1.87
N ALA A 129 8.97 -12.71 -3.20
CA ALA A 129 9.76 -13.73 -3.88
C ALA A 129 11.21 -13.76 -3.38
N HIS A 130 11.87 -12.59 -3.28
CA HIS A 130 13.22 -12.50 -2.74
C HIS A 130 13.29 -12.91 -1.26
N ALA A 131 12.25 -12.64 -0.46
CA ALA A 131 12.20 -13.09 0.93
C ALA A 131 12.02 -14.61 1.04
N LEU A 132 11.19 -15.22 0.18
CA LEU A 132 11.07 -16.68 0.05
C LEU A 132 12.42 -17.31 -0.34
N ASP A 133 13.13 -16.73 -1.30
CA ASP A 133 14.45 -17.21 -1.72
C ASP A 133 15.49 -17.11 -0.59
N ARG A 134 15.46 -16.04 0.21
CA ARG A 134 16.31 -15.92 1.42
C ARG A 134 15.98 -17.00 2.43
N PHE A 135 14.70 -17.28 2.68
CA PHE A 135 14.29 -18.36 3.57
C PHE A 135 14.81 -19.72 3.07
N LYS A 136 14.61 -20.04 1.77
CA LYS A 136 15.07 -21.30 1.15
C LYS A 136 16.58 -21.51 1.25
N LYS A 137 17.38 -20.43 1.18
CA LYS A 137 18.85 -20.51 1.35
C LYS A 137 19.28 -21.05 2.72
N THR A 138 18.40 -21.07 3.73
CA THR A 138 18.67 -21.71 5.02
C THR A 138 18.54 -23.25 5.00
N GLY A 139 18.06 -23.82 3.89
CA GLY A 139 17.80 -25.25 3.71
C GLY A 139 16.41 -25.70 4.21
N LYS A 140 15.60 -24.78 4.73
CA LYS A 140 14.20 -25.03 5.10
C LYS A 140 13.31 -24.94 3.85
N PRO A 141 12.42 -25.93 3.59
CA PRO A 141 11.63 -25.95 2.37
C PRO A 141 10.44 -24.98 2.42
N VAL A 142 10.05 -24.48 1.25
CA VAL A 142 8.79 -23.78 1.00
C VAL A 142 7.87 -24.70 0.21
N ILE A 143 6.66 -24.91 0.72
CA ILE A 143 5.59 -25.64 0.05
C ILE A 143 4.52 -24.62 -0.35
N ALA A 144 4.17 -24.54 -1.62
CA ALA A 144 3.03 -23.77 -2.10
C ALA A 144 1.87 -24.71 -2.43
N TRP A 145 0.66 -24.31 -2.05
CA TRP A 145 -0.58 -25.00 -2.43
C TRP A 145 -1.69 -23.97 -2.66
N ALA A 146 -2.51 -24.19 -3.68
CA ALA A 146 -3.70 -23.40 -3.94
C ALA A 146 -4.78 -24.23 -4.66
N ASP A 147 -6.03 -23.78 -4.57
CA ASP A 147 -7.13 -24.32 -5.38
C ASP A 147 -6.91 -23.97 -6.85
N HIS A 148 -6.50 -22.72 -7.11
CA HIS A 148 -6.18 -22.21 -8.43
C HIS A 148 -5.01 -21.23 -8.34
N TYR A 149 -4.25 -21.11 -9.43
CA TYR A 149 -3.24 -20.07 -9.57
C TYR A 149 -3.59 -19.18 -10.76
N ASP A 150 -3.92 -17.92 -10.50
CA ASP A 150 -3.71 -16.88 -11.50
C ASP A 150 -2.21 -16.58 -11.67
N GLN A 151 -1.83 -15.80 -12.68
CA GLN A 151 -0.43 -15.52 -12.95
C GLN A 151 0.32 -14.86 -11.78
N ARG A 152 -0.33 -14.00 -10.98
CA ARG A 152 0.30 -13.27 -9.87
C ARG A 152 0.47 -14.16 -8.64
N GLN A 153 -0.52 -15.00 -8.38
CA GLN A 153 -0.46 -16.06 -7.38
C GLN A 153 0.64 -17.07 -7.74
N TYR A 154 0.68 -17.48 -9.01
CA TYR A 154 1.69 -18.38 -9.53
C TYR A 154 3.09 -17.77 -9.46
N PHE A 155 3.24 -16.45 -9.65
CA PHE A 155 4.52 -15.76 -9.53
C PHE A 155 5.19 -16.06 -8.19
N LEU A 156 4.49 -15.94 -7.06
CA LEU A 156 5.04 -16.29 -5.75
C LEU A 156 5.21 -17.79 -5.57
N ALA A 157 4.20 -18.57 -5.99
CA ALA A 157 4.22 -20.02 -5.85
C ALA A 157 5.39 -20.65 -6.59
N ALA A 158 5.81 -20.08 -7.73
CA ALA A 158 6.91 -20.53 -8.56
C ALA A 158 8.24 -20.61 -7.80
N HIS A 159 8.40 -19.80 -6.74
CA HIS A 159 9.58 -19.84 -5.87
C HIS A 159 9.56 -20.98 -4.85
N ALA A 160 8.48 -21.75 -4.70
CA ALA A 160 8.42 -22.87 -3.77
C ALA A 160 9.29 -24.06 -4.21
N ASP A 161 9.78 -24.84 -3.24
CA ASP A 161 10.46 -26.12 -3.50
C ASP A 161 9.49 -27.21 -3.95
N ARG A 162 8.24 -27.10 -3.50
CA ARG A 162 7.12 -27.97 -3.88
C ARG A 162 5.89 -27.12 -4.15
N LEU A 163 5.31 -27.27 -5.33
CA LEU A 163 4.14 -26.53 -5.78
C LEU A 163 3.01 -27.52 -6.09
N TYR A 164 1.93 -27.43 -5.35
CA TYR A 164 0.79 -28.34 -5.44
C TYR A 164 -0.46 -27.61 -5.87
N LEU A 165 -1.33 -28.31 -6.59
CA LEU A 165 -2.59 -27.78 -7.11
C LEU A 165 -3.74 -28.72 -6.77
N ASP A 166 -4.92 -28.20 -6.49
CA ASP A 166 -6.12 -29.05 -6.36
C ASP A 166 -6.38 -29.83 -7.68
N PRO A 167 -6.86 -31.09 -7.64
CA PRO A 167 -7.17 -31.85 -8.86
C PRO A 167 -8.23 -31.24 -9.78
N LEU A 168 -9.03 -30.28 -9.30
CA LEU A 168 -9.98 -29.48 -10.10
C LEU A 168 -9.48 -28.07 -10.42
N GLY A 169 -8.26 -27.74 -9.98
CA GLY A 169 -7.64 -26.44 -10.16
C GLY A 169 -7.11 -26.16 -11.56
N GLN A 170 -6.55 -24.96 -11.73
CA GLN A 170 -5.83 -24.56 -12.95
C GLN A 170 -4.71 -23.58 -12.62
N VAL A 171 -3.73 -23.50 -13.51
CA VAL A 171 -2.76 -22.39 -13.60
C VAL A 171 -3.11 -21.60 -14.85
N LEU A 172 -3.29 -20.29 -14.73
CA LEU A 172 -3.73 -19.44 -15.83
C LEU A 172 -2.83 -18.21 -16.03
N PHE A 173 -2.15 -18.17 -17.16
CA PHE A 173 -1.40 -17.01 -17.65
C PHE A 173 -2.21 -16.26 -18.70
N GLN A 174 -2.38 -14.95 -18.54
CA GLN A 174 -3.19 -14.13 -19.45
C GLN A 174 -2.40 -13.00 -20.12
N GLY A 175 -1.15 -12.78 -19.73
CA GLY A 175 -0.35 -11.64 -20.17
C GLY A 175 -0.70 -10.36 -19.42
N PHE A 176 -0.10 -9.24 -19.84
CA PHE A 176 -0.45 -7.91 -19.37
C PHE A 176 -1.15 -7.07 -20.43
N GLY A 177 -2.13 -6.32 -19.99
CA GLY A 177 -2.86 -5.37 -20.82
C GLY A 177 -3.97 -4.72 -20.03
N ARG A 178 -4.51 -3.62 -20.56
CA ARG A 178 -5.64 -2.94 -19.95
C ARG A 178 -6.56 -2.39 -21.03
N TYR A 179 -7.85 -2.63 -20.85
CA TYR A 179 -8.89 -1.86 -21.53
C TYR A 179 -9.31 -0.69 -20.64
N ARG A 180 -9.43 0.50 -21.25
CA ARG A 180 -9.96 1.69 -20.60
C ARG A 180 -11.24 2.09 -21.30
N ASN A 181 -12.25 2.46 -20.52
CA ASN A 181 -13.45 3.06 -21.06
C ASN A 181 -13.17 4.52 -21.43
N TYR A 182 -13.84 4.99 -22.49
CA TYR A 182 -13.80 6.36 -22.95
C TYR A 182 -15.23 6.92 -22.95
N TYR A 183 -15.41 8.06 -22.30
CA TYR A 183 -16.70 8.56 -21.86
C TYR A 183 -17.14 9.84 -22.56
N ARG A 184 -16.32 10.41 -23.46
CA ARG A 184 -16.61 11.72 -24.09
C ARG A 184 -18.04 11.81 -24.62
N ASP A 185 -18.44 10.90 -25.51
CA ASP A 185 -19.77 10.96 -26.11
C ASP A 185 -20.90 10.75 -25.09
N ALA A 186 -20.67 9.96 -24.03
CA ALA A 186 -21.63 9.80 -22.95
C ALA A 186 -21.78 11.09 -22.13
N LEU A 187 -20.68 11.76 -21.83
CA LEU A 187 -20.65 13.05 -21.13
C LEU A 187 -21.30 14.15 -21.97
N ASP A 188 -20.98 14.22 -23.28
CA ASP A 188 -21.61 15.17 -24.22
C ASP A 188 -23.14 14.96 -24.29
N ARG A 189 -23.60 13.70 -24.29
CA ARG A 189 -25.03 13.36 -24.21
C ARG A 189 -25.68 13.78 -22.90
N LEU A 190 -24.95 13.80 -21.79
CA LEU A 190 -25.42 14.38 -20.53
C LEU A 190 -25.36 15.91 -20.54
N GLY A 191 -24.62 16.51 -21.48
CA GLY A 191 -24.37 17.95 -21.51
C GLY A 191 -23.25 18.37 -20.57
N ILE A 192 -22.35 17.45 -20.24
CA ILE A 192 -21.12 17.69 -19.47
C ILE A 192 -19.96 17.72 -20.46
N LYS A 193 -19.18 18.79 -20.47
CA LYS A 193 -17.98 18.94 -21.29
C LYS A 193 -16.76 18.93 -20.39
N VAL A 194 -15.80 18.06 -20.64
CA VAL A 194 -14.54 18.04 -19.89
C VAL A 194 -13.48 18.83 -20.65
N ASN A 195 -12.92 19.86 -20.01
CA ASN A 195 -11.86 20.69 -20.56
C ASN A 195 -10.52 20.18 -20.02
N LEU A 196 -9.71 19.57 -20.90
CA LEU A 196 -8.37 19.08 -20.57
C LEU A 196 -7.32 20.13 -20.96
N ILE A 197 -6.58 20.63 -19.98
CA ILE A 197 -5.38 21.44 -20.16
C ILE A 197 -4.19 20.55 -19.79
N ARG A 198 -3.18 20.38 -20.65
CA ARG A 198 -2.02 19.53 -20.36
C ARG A 198 -0.73 20.02 -21.01
N VAL A 199 0.39 19.61 -20.42
CA VAL A 199 1.70 19.58 -21.06
C VAL A 199 2.27 18.16 -20.92
N GLY A 200 2.62 17.58 -22.06
CA GLY A 200 3.12 16.21 -22.20
C GLY A 200 2.33 15.38 -23.22
N THR A 201 2.99 14.98 -24.30
CA THR A 201 2.42 14.14 -25.37
C THR A 201 1.84 12.82 -24.86
N TYR A 202 2.50 12.21 -23.87
CA TYR A 202 2.13 10.92 -23.27
C TYR A 202 1.29 11.08 -22.00
N LYS A 203 0.97 12.30 -21.56
CA LYS A 203 0.13 12.54 -20.37
C LYS A 203 -1.34 12.22 -20.69
N SER A 204 -1.67 10.94 -20.64
CA SER A 204 -2.93 10.36 -21.17
C SER A 204 -4.06 10.20 -20.14
N PHE A 205 -3.83 10.53 -18.86
CA PHE A 205 -4.82 10.34 -17.78
C PHE A 205 -6.19 10.97 -18.09
N GLY A 206 -6.20 12.13 -18.74
CA GLY A 206 -7.43 12.84 -19.09
C GLY A 206 -8.14 12.37 -20.37
N GLU A 207 -7.49 11.54 -21.20
CA GLU A 207 -8.05 11.12 -22.49
C GLU A 207 -9.39 10.39 -22.40
N PRO A 208 -9.64 9.51 -21.41
CA PRO A 208 -10.96 8.89 -21.20
C PRO A 208 -12.12 9.88 -21.13
N TYR A 209 -11.87 11.14 -20.73
CA TYR A 209 -12.92 12.13 -20.53
C TYR A 209 -13.10 13.07 -21.72
N VAL A 210 -12.16 13.10 -22.67
CA VAL A 210 -12.16 14.04 -23.81
C VAL A 210 -12.03 13.37 -25.18
N ALA A 211 -11.90 12.06 -25.23
CA ALA A 211 -11.81 11.25 -26.44
C ALA A 211 -12.72 10.01 -26.35
N ASN A 212 -12.85 9.28 -27.47
CA ASN A 212 -13.56 7.99 -27.59
C ASN A 212 -12.61 6.79 -27.76
N GLY A 213 -11.32 7.02 -27.65
CA GLY A 213 -10.28 6.01 -27.81
C GLY A 213 -8.91 6.61 -27.49
N PRO A 214 -7.90 5.75 -27.29
CA PRO A 214 -6.56 6.19 -26.93
C PRO A 214 -5.91 6.96 -28.08
N SER A 215 -5.12 7.97 -27.74
CA SER A 215 -4.23 8.60 -28.72
C SER A 215 -3.12 7.62 -29.16
N PRO A 216 -2.52 7.80 -30.36
CA PRO A 216 -1.39 6.99 -30.79
C PRO A 216 -0.22 7.01 -29.80
N ALA A 217 0.03 8.16 -29.16
CA ALA A 217 1.07 8.29 -28.14
C ALA A 217 0.74 7.47 -26.88
N ALA A 218 -0.52 7.45 -26.45
CA ALA A 218 -0.95 6.63 -25.32
C ALA A 218 -0.78 5.13 -25.63
N LEU A 219 -1.17 4.69 -26.83
CA LEU A 219 -0.95 3.30 -27.28
C LEU A 219 0.53 2.93 -27.31
N GLU A 220 1.39 3.80 -27.84
CA GLU A 220 2.84 3.55 -27.88
C GLU A 220 3.43 3.40 -26.46
N ALA A 221 3.06 4.29 -25.54
CA ALA A 221 3.52 4.23 -24.15
C ALA A 221 3.03 2.98 -23.43
N ASP A 222 1.72 2.68 -23.52
CA ASP A 222 1.13 1.49 -22.89
C ASP A 222 1.74 0.20 -23.48
N GLN A 223 1.96 0.13 -24.80
CA GLN A 223 2.60 -1.01 -25.46
C GLN A 223 4.05 -1.20 -24.99
N THR A 224 4.83 -0.11 -24.94
CA THR A 224 6.23 -0.15 -24.46
C THR A 224 6.30 -0.64 -23.01
N LEU A 225 5.37 -0.17 -22.17
CA LEU A 225 5.31 -0.55 -20.76
C LEU A 225 4.92 -2.03 -20.60
N TYR A 226 3.81 -2.46 -21.21
CA TYR A 226 3.29 -3.82 -20.99
C TYR A 226 4.19 -4.90 -21.56
N HIS A 227 4.85 -4.66 -22.70
CA HIS A 227 5.83 -5.63 -23.21
C HIS A 227 7.04 -5.77 -22.30
N ALA A 228 7.54 -4.67 -21.73
CA ALA A 228 8.67 -4.70 -20.81
C ALA A 228 8.32 -5.44 -19.52
N LEU A 229 7.18 -5.10 -18.91
CA LEU A 229 6.69 -5.78 -17.69
C LEU A 229 6.42 -7.27 -17.95
N TRP A 230 5.81 -7.62 -19.08
CA TRP A 230 5.49 -9.02 -19.37
C TRP A 230 6.76 -9.86 -19.54
N ALA A 231 7.75 -9.34 -20.27
CA ALA A 231 9.01 -10.02 -20.53
C ALA A 231 9.91 -10.21 -19.29
N ASP A 232 9.77 -9.38 -18.26
CA ASP A 232 10.46 -9.60 -16.98
C ASP A 232 9.68 -10.61 -16.11
N PHE A 233 8.35 -10.49 -16.12
CA PHE A 233 7.46 -11.33 -15.34
C PHE A 233 7.51 -12.81 -15.74
N ASP A 234 7.39 -13.11 -17.04
CA ASP A 234 7.44 -14.50 -17.53
C ASP A 234 8.83 -15.11 -17.33
N GLN A 235 9.89 -14.35 -17.64
CA GLN A 235 11.27 -14.75 -17.47
C GLN A 235 11.60 -15.05 -16.00
N SER A 236 11.05 -14.28 -15.06
CA SER A 236 11.19 -14.51 -13.62
C SER A 236 10.56 -15.84 -13.19
N ILE A 237 9.35 -16.14 -13.67
CA ILE A 237 8.68 -17.42 -13.39
C ILE A 237 9.45 -18.59 -14.01
N GLU A 238 9.88 -18.46 -15.26
CA GLU A 238 10.62 -19.49 -15.97
C GLU A 238 11.96 -19.78 -15.28
N ASN A 239 12.66 -18.75 -14.82
CA ASN A 239 13.89 -18.89 -14.04
C ASN A 239 13.64 -19.59 -12.69
N ALA A 240 12.61 -19.18 -11.96
CA ALA A 240 12.25 -19.76 -10.66
C ALA A 240 11.89 -21.25 -10.76
N ARG A 241 11.26 -21.67 -11.86
CA ARG A 241 10.89 -23.07 -12.14
C ARG A 241 11.89 -23.84 -12.99
N HIS A 242 13.02 -23.24 -13.36
CA HIS A 242 14.03 -23.82 -14.25
C HIS A 242 13.45 -24.30 -15.60
N GLN A 243 12.50 -23.55 -16.14
CA GLN A 243 11.88 -23.80 -17.44
C GLN A 243 12.64 -23.08 -18.56
N PRO A 244 12.54 -23.55 -19.82
CA PRO A 244 13.11 -22.85 -20.96
C PRO A 244 12.50 -21.46 -21.16
N ALA A 245 13.30 -20.52 -21.66
CA ALA A 245 12.83 -19.17 -21.97
C ALA A 245 11.72 -19.17 -23.04
N GLY A 246 10.65 -18.40 -22.81
CA GLY A 246 9.49 -18.27 -23.70
C GLY A 246 8.55 -19.49 -23.70
N MET A 247 8.66 -20.35 -22.70
CA MET A 247 7.75 -21.48 -22.47
C MET A 247 6.33 -20.99 -22.15
N ILE A 248 6.19 -19.92 -21.37
CA ILE A 248 4.88 -19.39 -20.97
C ILE A 248 4.12 -18.88 -22.20
N ASP A 249 4.77 -18.07 -23.05
CA ASP A 249 4.19 -17.57 -24.30
C ASP A 249 3.76 -18.72 -25.23
N GLN A 250 4.63 -19.71 -25.42
CA GLN A 250 4.30 -20.91 -26.21
C GLN A 250 3.08 -21.63 -25.64
N SER A 251 3.00 -21.77 -24.31
CA SER A 251 1.86 -22.42 -23.68
C SER A 251 0.57 -21.62 -23.83
N ILE A 252 0.62 -20.29 -23.83
CA ILE A 252 -0.55 -19.44 -24.09
C ILE A 252 -1.06 -19.69 -25.52
N ASP A 253 -0.15 -19.70 -26.50
CA ASP A 253 -0.49 -19.92 -27.92
C ASP A 253 -1.09 -21.31 -28.19
N HIS A 254 -0.61 -22.34 -27.49
CA HIS A 254 -1.05 -23.72 -27.64
C HIS A 254 -2.20 -24.13 -26.69
N LEU A 255 -2.63 -23.23 -25.79
CA LEU A 255 -3.59 -23.54 -24.72
C LEU A 255 -4.88 -24.22 -25.21
N PRO A 256 -5.57 -23.76 -26.29
CA PRO A 256 -6.79 -24.41 -26.76
C PRO A 256 -6.57 -25.86 -27.19
N GLN A 257 -5.46 -26.15 -27.86
CA GLN A 257 -5.13 -27.48 -28.39
C GLN A 257 -4.70 -28.43 -27.27
N ASP A 258 -3.85 -27.97 -26.36
CA ASP A 258 -3.36 -28.77 -25.25
C ASP A 258 -4.48 -29.14 -24.28
N LEU A 259 -5.36 -28.17 -23.98
CA LEU A 259 -6.51 -28.41 -23.12
C LEU A 259 -7.52 -29.37 -23.77
N ALA A 260 -7.75 -29.27 -25.09
CA ALA A 260 -8.59 -30.22 -25.82
C ALA A 260 -8.03 -31.65 -25.79
N THR A 261 -6.70 -31.80 -25.91
CA THR A 261 -6.00 -33.10 -25.82
C THR A 261 -6.22 -33.77 -24.45
N LEU A 262 -6.31 -32.96 -23.40
CA LEU A 262 -6.57 -33.40 -22.03
C LEU A 262 -8.06 -33.38 -21.64
N GLN A 263 -8.97 -33.32 -22.62
CA GLN A 263 -10.42 -33.35 -22.44
C GLN A 263 -10.95 -32.24 -21.51
N GLY A 264 -10.33 -31.06 -21.53
CA GLY A 264 -10.72 -29.94 -20.68
C GLY A 264 -10.14 -29.96 -19.27
N ASN A 265 -9.25 -30.90 -18.93
CA ASN A 265 -8.68 -30.98 -17.58
C ASN A 265 -7.44 -30.09 -17.43
N ALA A 266 -7.63 -28.89 -16.88
CA ALA A 266 -6.57 -27.89 -16.69
C ALA A 266 -5.54 -28.28 -15.61
N ALA A 267 -5.93 -28.98 -14.55
CA ALA A 267 -5.01 -29.48 -13.53
C ALA A 267 -3.99 -30.47 -14.14
N LYS A 268 -4.46 -31.38 -15.00
CA LYS A 268 -3.58 -32.30 -15.75
C LYS A 268 -2.68 -31.56 -16.73
N LEU A 269 -3.16 -30.45 -17.31
CA LEU A 269 -2.33 -29.61 -18.17
C LEU A 269 -1.18 -29.03 -17.36
N ALA A 270 -1.46 -28.37 -16.25
CA ALA A 270 -0.44 -27.80 -15.36
C ALA A 270 0.57 -28.85 -14.89
N LEU A 271 0.12 -30.06 -14.56
CA LEU A 271 1.01 -31.16 -14.19
C LEU A 271 1.89 -31.62 -15.37
N SER A 272 1.30 -31.79 -16.55
CA SER A 272 2.02 -32.24 -17.76
C SER A 272 3.05 -31.24 -18.27
N GLN A 273 2.80 -29.95 -18.06
CA GLN A 273 3.70 -28.84 -18.40
C GLN A 273 4.74 -28.58 -17.29
N HIS A 274 4.74 -29.38 -16.21
CA HIS A 274 5.60 -29.21 -15.05
C HIS A 274 5.48 -27.84 -14.36
N TRP A 275 4.32 -27.20 -14.48
CA TRP A 275 3.98 -26.00 -13.73
C TRP A 275 3.72 -26.31 -12.26
N VAL A 276 3.15 -27.48 -11.99
CA VAL A 276 2.95 -27.98 -10.63
C VAL A 276 3.65 -29.32 -10.48
N ASP A 277 4.05 -29.65 -9.26
CA ASP A 277 4.78 -30.89 -8.95
C ASP A 277 3.83 -32.06 -8.70
N ALA A 278 2.63 -31.79 -8.17
CA ALA A 278 1.59 -32.79 -7.95
C ALA A 278 0.20 -32.16 -7.84
N LEU A 279 -0.82 -32.99 -8.09
CA LEU A 279 -2.20 -32.67 -7.77
C LEU A 279 -2.53 -33.24 -6.39
N VAL A 280 -2.92 -32.38 -5.46
CA VAL A 280 -3.05 -32.72 -4.04
C VAL A 280 -4.31 -32.05 -3.48
N THR A 281 -5.20 -32.84 -2.89
CA THR A 281 -6.38 -32.33 -2.18
C THR A 281 -6.01 -31.75 -0.80
N PRO A 282 -6.84 -30.91 -0.17
CA PRO A 282 -6.57 -30.39 1.17
C PRO A 282 -6.29 -31.48 2.22
N ASP A 283 -7.07 -32.57 2.21
CA ASP A 283 -6.89 -33.69 3.13
C ASP A 283 -5.55 -34.43 2.91
N GLU A 284 -5.09 -34.52 1.66
CA GLU A 284 -3.80 -35.11 1.33
C GLU A 284 -2.64 -34.19 1.70
N LEU A 285 -2.81 -32.87 1.57
CA LEU A 285 -1.84 -31.87 2.01
C LEU A 285 -1.62 -31.95 3.52
N THR A 286 -2.69 -31.96 4.32
CA THR A 286 -2.61 -32.11 5.77
C THR A 286 -1.84 -33.39 6.15
N LYS A 287 -2.19 -34.53 5.55
CA LYS A 287 -1.47 -35.80 5.80
C LYS A 287 0.01 -35.74 5.40
N LEU A 288 0.34 -35.03 4.33
CA LEU A 288 1.73 -34.84 3.88
C LEU A 288 2.52 -34.00 4.89
N LEU A 289 1.92 -32.94 5.43
CA LEU A 289 2.52 -32.05 6.42
C LEU A 289 2.66 -32.72 7.79
N GLU A 290 1.68 -33.52 8.21
CA GLU A 290 1.75 -34.36 9.42
C GLU A 290 2.89 -35.37 9.33
N LYS A 291 2.94 -36.14 8.23
CA LYS A 291 3.95 -37.18 8.01
C LYS A 291 5.37 -36.62 8.02
N ASN A 292 5.56 -35.46 7.40
CA ASN A 292 6.86 -34.82 7.29
C ASN A 292 7.19 -33.91 8.48
N GLY A 293 6.25 -33.69 9.40
CA GLY A 293 6.35 -32.77 10.53
C GLY A 293 6.02 -33.43 11.89
N HIS A 294 5.23 -32.74 12.69
CA HIS A 294 4.63 -33.25 13.92
C HIS A 294 3.13 -32.96 13.92
N GLU A 295 2.32 -33.92 14.39
CA GLU A 295 0.89 -33.72 14.65
C GLU A 295 0.72 -32.66 15.74
N ASP A 296 -0.34 -31.85 15.65
CA ASP A 296 -0.73 -30.94 16.72
C ASP A 296 -1.32 -31.76 17.89
N ASP A 297 -0.79 -31.57 19.09
CA ASP A 297 -1.25 -32.29 20.28
C ASP A 297 -2.70 -31.92 20.68
N LYS A 298 -3.25 -30.83 20.11
CA LYS A 298 -4.57 -30.26 20.47
C LYS A 298 -5.59 -30.28 19.34
N ALA A 299 -5.16 -30.28 18.08
CA ALA A 299 -6.00 -30.27 16.90
C ALA A 299 -5.68 -31.50 16.04
N LYS A 300 -6.67 -32.10 15.38
CA LYS A 300 -6.44 -33.17 14.38
C LYS A 300 -5.90 -32.56 13.09
N ASP A 301 -4.74 -31.93 13.18
CA ASP A 301 -4.09 -31.17 12.10
C ASP A 301 -2.56 -31.22 12.30
N PHE A 302 -1.81 -30.69 11.34
CA PHE A 302 -0.36 -30.55 11.46
C PHE A 302 0.02 -29.37 12.36
N ARG A 303 1.19 -29.45 13.00
CA ARG A 303 1.72 -28.38 13.83
C ARG A 303 2.05 -27.14 13.01
N GLN A 304 1.30 -26.07 13.26
CA GLN A 304 1.40 -24.84 12.51
C GLN A 304 1.30 -23.56 13.36
N ILE A 305 1.72 -22.45 12.79
CA ILE A 305 1.44 -21.10 13.29
C ILE A 305 1.06 -20.19 12.11
N SER A 306 0.06 -19.34 12.30
CA SER A 306 -0.36 -18.37 11.28
C SER A 306 0.65 -17.21 11.18
N LEU A 307 0.60 -16.48 10.06
CA LEU A 307 1.38 -15.26 9.85
C LEU A 307 1.17 -14.24 10.99
N ASP A 308 -0.08 -13.89 11.28
CA ASP A 308 -0.43 -12.89 12.30
C ASP A 308 0.02 -13.33 13.70
N ASP A 309 -0.22 -14.60 14.04
CA ASP A 309 0.24 -15.15 15.31
C ASP A 309 1.75 -15.15 15.40
N TYR A 310 2.49 -15.36 14.31
CA TYR A 310 3.95 -15.33 14.31
C TYR A 310 4.49 -13.91 14.46
N VAL A 311 3.98 -12.97 13.67
CA VAL A 311 4.40 -11.55 13.66
C VAL A 311 4.14 -10.89 15.01
N SER A 312 2.99 -11.13 15.64
CA SER A 312 2.64 -10.58 16.96
C SER A 312 3.59 -10.98 18.10
N ARG A 313 4.52 -11.89 17.85
CA ARG A 313 5.52 -12.39 18.81
C ARG A 313 6.92 -11.88 18.51
N LEU A 314 7.12 -11.32 17.32
CA LEU A 314 8.38 -10.71 16.98
C LEU A 314 8.64 -9.57 17.97
N PRO A 315 9.88 -9.43 18.47
CA PRO A 315 10.20 -8.38 19.40
C PRO A 315 10.00 -7.03 18.72
N ASP A 316 9.39 -6.07 19.44
CA ASP A 316 9.33 -4.69 18.97
C ASP A 316 10.75 -4.17 18.65
N PRO A 317 10.90 -3.36 17.59
CA PRO A 317 12.18 -2.74 17.27
C PRO A 317 12.79 -2.07 18.51
N LYS A 318 14.06 -2.38 18.78
CA LYS A 318 14.75 -1.84 19.96
C LYS A 318 14.84 -0.32 19.88
N SER A 319 14.64 0.36 21.02
CA SER A 319 14.97 1.78 21.20
C SER A 319 16.42 2.05 20.82
N GLY A 320 16.68 3.14 20.10
CA GLY A 320 18.04 3.58 19.76
C GLY A 320 18.14 4.21 18.38
N ASP A 321 19.37 4.66 18.07
CA ASP A 321 19.71 5.29 16.81
C ASP A 321 19.37 4.41 15.60
N GLY A 322 18.48 4.87 14.72
CA GLY A 322 17.87 4.04 13.69
C GLY A 322 17.43 4.81 12.43
N ILE A 323 16.68 4.10 11.59
CA ILE A 323 16.11 4.60 10.34
C ILE A 323 14.62 4.85 10.54
N ALA A 324 14.12 6.01 10.13
CA ALA A 324 12.70 6.25 10.00
C ALA A 324 12.21 5.77 8.63
N VAL A 325 11.20 4.91 8.60
CA VAL A 325 10.48 4.54 7.38
C VAL A 325 9.15 5.28 7.36
N ILE A 326 8.93 6.03 6.29
CA ILE A 326 7.66 6.72 6.02
C ILE A 326 7.08 6.11 4.75
N VAL A 327 5.87 5.54 4.88
CA VAL A 327 5.14 5.00 3.73
C VAL A 327 4.28 6.09 3.13
N ALA A 328 4.40 6.28 1.82
CA ALA A 328 3.63 7.19 1.01
C ALA A 328 2.89 6.36 -0.05
N GLU A 329 1.74 5.81 0.35
CA GLU A 329 0.90 4.95 -0.49
C GLU A 329 -0.43 5.64 -0.85
N GLY A 330 -0.80 5.57 -2.13
CA GLY A 330 -2.06 6.07 -2.65
C GLY A 330 -1.95 7.40 -3.42
N GLU A 331 -3.11 7.98 -3.76
CA GLU A 331 -3.17 9.28 -4.44
C GLU A 331 -2.71 10.41 -3.51
N ILE A 332 -1.99 11.39 -4.06
CA ILE A 332 -1.54 12.57 -3.33
C ILE A 332 -2.63 13.65 -3.32
N GLN A 333 -3.09 14.02 -2.14
CA GLN A 333 -4.12 15.04 -1.95
C GLN A 333 -3.60 16.18 -1.07
N ASP A 334 -4.18 17.37 -1.24
CA ASP A 334 -3.92 18.49 -0.34
C ASP A 334 -4.57 18.25 1.02
N GLY A 335 -3.98 18.81 2.08
CA GLY A 335 -4.50 18.69 3.44
C GLY A 335 -4.02 17.42 4.16
N GLU A 336 -4.80 16.98 5.14
CA GLU A 336 -4.55 15.78 5.92
C GLU A 336 -5.26 14.56 5.30
N ALA A 337 -4.67 13.37 5.42
CA ALA A 337 -5.30 12.13 4.99
C ALA A 337 -4.86 10.95 5.89
N PRO A 338 -5.73 9.93 6.09
CA PRO A 338 -5.36 8.69 6.74
C PRO A 338 -4.48 7.80 5.82
N ALA A 339 -3.95 6.70 6.37
CA ALA A 339 -3.27 5.69 5.56
C ALA A 339 -4.15 5.16 4.40
N GLY A 340 -3.51 4.83 3.28
CA GLY A 340 -4.16 4.52 2.00
C GLY A 340 -4.38 5.75 1.09
N THR A 341 -4.04 6.95 1.56
CA THR A 341 -3.99 8.18 0.76
C THR A 341 -2.87 9.08 1.29
N ILE A 342 -2.16 9.78 0.40
CA ILE A 342 -1.05 10.64 0.80
C ILE A 342 -1.58 12.05 1.03
N GLY A 343 -1.76 12.42 2.30
CA GLY A 343 -2.12 13.77 2.69
C GLY A 343 -0.88 14.67 2.73
N GLY A 344 -0.86 15.74 1.94
CA GLY A 344 0.27 16.67 1.87
C GLY A 344 0.74 17.19 3.23
N ILE A 345 -0.18 17.52 4.13
CA ILE A 345 0.12 17.98 5.50
C ILE A 345 0.57 16.80 6.37
N THR A 346 -0.21 15.72 6.41
CA THR A 346 0.08 14.55 7.25
C THR A 346 1.47 13.97 6.96
N THR A 347 1.79 13.70 5.69
CA THR A 347 3.08 13.13 5.32
C THR A 347 4.23 14.12 5.53
N ALA A 348 4.02 15.41 5.30
CA ALA A 348 5.03 16.43 5.61
C ALA A 348 5.33 16.51 7.11
N ASP A 349 4.32 16.39 7.96
CA ASP A 349 4.50 16.35 9.41
C ASP A 349 5.18 15.07 9.89
N LEU A 350 4.93 13.91 9.26
CA LEU A 350 5.70 12.68 9.53
C LEU A 350 7.18 12.84 9.17
N VAL A 351 7.48 13.44 8.00
CA VAL A 351 8.86 13.74 7.60
C VAL A 351 9.51 14.72 8.58
N ARG A 352 8.78 15.75 9.01
CA ARG A 352 9.25 16.71 10.02
C ARG A 352 9.52 16.02 11.36
N ALA A 353 8.62 15.16 11.83
CA ALA A 353 8.80 14.42 13.07
C ALA A 353 10.06 13.54 13.02
N ALA A 354 10.28 12.80 11.91
CA ALA A 354 11.49 12.02 11.71
C ALA A 354 12.76 12.91 11.62
N ARG A 355 12.65 14.11 11.03
CA ARG A 355 13.74 15.09 11.00
C ARG A 355 14.10 15.61 12.40
N GLU A 356 13.12 15.79 13.27
CA GLU A 356 13.30 16.36 14.62
C GLU A 356 13.58 15.33 15.70
N ASP A 357 13.40 14.04 15.41
CA ASP A 357 13.72 12.95 16.34
C ASP A 357 15.22 12.65 16.40
N ASP A 358 15.86 12.88 17.55
CA ASP A 358 17.29 12.64 17.76
C ASP A 358 17.72 11.19 17.55
N GLN A 359 16.82 10.20 17.69
CA GLN A 359 17.12 8.79 17.43
C GLN A 359 17.13 8.46 15.93
N VAL A 360 16.49 9.28 15.08
CA VAL A 360 16.49 9.05 13.64
C VAL A 360 17.77 9.59 13.02
N LYS A 361 18.54 8.72 12.37
CA LYS A 361 19.78 9.10 11.66
C LYS A 361 19.65 9.08 10.14
N ALA A 362 18.65 8.40 9.60
CA ALA A 362 18.30 8.41 8.18
C ALA A 362 16.79 8.26 7.99
N VAL A 363 16.28 8.71 6.84
CA VAL A 363 14.88 8.52 6.43
C VAL A 363 14.84 7.68 5.17
N VAL A 364 13.99 6.65 5.16
CA VAL A 364 13.57 5.93 3.96
C VAL A 364 12.13 6.30 3.65
N LEU A 365 11.90 6.87 2.46
CA LEU A 365 10.56 7.13 1.95
C LEU A 365 10.16 6.00 1.01
N ARG A 366 9.20 5.16 1.42
CA ARG A 366 8.63 4.08 0.60
C ARG A 366 7.43 4.63 -0.18
N ILE A 367 7.53 4.71 -1.50
CA ILE A 367 6.52 5.34 -2.36
C ILE A 367 5.77 4.27 -3.16
N ASP A 368 4.44 4.22 -3.01
CA ASP A 368 3.54 3.52 -3.94
C ASP A 368 2.37 4.44 -4.35
N SER A 369 2.61 5.33 -5.31
CA SER A 369 1.72 6.43 -5.67
C SER A 369 1.64 6.73 -7.18
N PRO A 370 0.43 6.90 -7.74
CA PRO A 370 0.21 7.44 -9.09
C PRO A 370 0.50 8.94 -9.20
N GLY A 371 0.77 9.61 -8.07
CA GLY A 371 0.85 11.06 -7.95
C GLY A 371 -0.48 11.67 -7.51
N GLY A 372 -0.70 12.94 -7.87
CA GLY A 372 -1.87 13.71 -7.46
C GLY A 372 -1.55 15.21 -7.41
N SER A 373 -1.96 15.89 -6.34
CA SER A 373 -1.75 17.32 -6.15
C SER A 373 -0.27 17.70 -6.20
N ALA A 374 0.07 18.63 -7.10
CA ALA A 374 1.41 19.20 -7.22
C ALA A 374 1.79 20.02 -5.98
N HIS A 375 0.82 20.67 -5.32
CA HIS A 375 1.08 21.48 -4.14
C HIS A 375 1.45 20.60 -2.93
N ALA A 376 0.64 19.59 -2.63
CA ALA A 376 0.95 18.57 -1.63
C ALA A 376 2.30 17.88 -1.90
N SER A 377 2.57 17.51 -3.17
CA SER A 377 3.84 16.91 -3.56
C SER A 377 5.03 17.83 -3.23
N GLU A 378 4.91 19.13 -3.51
CA GLU A 378 5.97 20.10 -3.19
C GLU A 378 6.12 20.35 -1.69
N LEU A 379 5.03 20.29 -0.91
CA LEU A 379 5.07 20.40 0.54
C LEU A 379 5.91 19.28 1.15
N ILE A 380 5.62 18.03 0.77
CA ILE A 380 6.38 16.85 1.24
C ILE A 380 7.82 16.90 0.75
N ARG A 381 8.04 17.17 -0.55
CA ARG A 381 9.38 17.27 -1.15
C ARG A 381 10.26 18.32 -0.46
N ARG A 382 9.66 19.43 0.00
CA ARG A 382 10.36 20.47 0.76
C ARG A 382 10.78 19.98 2.14
N GLU A 383 9.94 19.25 2.88
CA GLU A 383 10.34 18.66 4.16
C GLU A 383 11.47 17.64 3.98
N LEU A 384 11.44 16.81 2.92
CA LEU A 384 12.54 15.89 2.60
C LEU A 384 13.85 16.65 2.33
N ALA A 385 13.80 17.77 1.61
CA ALA A 385 14.97 18.62 1.39
C ALA A 385 15.50 19.24 2.69
N LEU A 386 14.61 19.64 3.60
CA LEU A 386 15.00 20.13 4.93
C LEU A 386 15.64 19.02 5.78
N THR A 387 15.15 17.78 5.65
CA THR A 387 15.74 16.61 6.32
C THR A 387 17.17 16.34 5.83
N GLN A 388 17.38 16.35 4.52
CA GLN A 388 18.71 16.24 3.92
C GLN A 388 19.63 17.38 4.38
N ALA A 389 19.13 18.63 4.36
CA ALA A 389 19.88 19.80 4.81
C ALA A 389 20.22 19.76 6.32
N ALA A 390 19.44 19.05 7.14
CA ALA A 390 19.72 18.80 8.54
C ALA A 390 20.78 17.70 8.77
N GLY A 391 21.33 17.12 7.70
CA GLY A 391 22.38 16.09 7.77
C GLY A 391 21.85 14.67 7.95
N LYS A 392 20.53 14.44 7.84
CA LYS A 392 19.93 13.11 7.86
C LYS A 392 19.72 12.63 6.42
N PRO A 393 20.41 11.57 5.95
CA PRO A 393 20.23 11.07 4.60
C PRO A 393 18.79 10.66 4.32
N VAL A 394 18.31 10.94 3.11
CA VAL A 394 17.00 10.56 2.60
C VAL A 394 17.17 9.58 1.45
N VAL A 395 16.70 8.35 1.61
CA VAL A 395 16.69 7.33 0.56
C VAL A 395 15.25 7.08 0.13
N VAL A 396 15.00 7.04 -1.17
CA VAL A 396 13.69 6.67 -1.72
C VAL A 396 13.72 5.22 -2.15
N SER A 397 12.69 4.48 -1.73
CA SER A 397 12.37 3.15 -2.22
C SER A 397 11.04 3.22 -2.97
N MET A 398 11.06 2.97 -4.27
CA MET A 398 9.84 2.92 -5.07
C MET A 398 9.26 1.50 -5.04
N GLY A 399 7.98 1.40 -4.68
CA GLY A 399 7.18 0.17 -4.75
C GLY A 399 6.63 -0.05 -6.16
N ASN A 400 5.36 -0.46 -6.27
CA ASN A 400 4.76 -0.77 -7.56
C ASN A 400 4.69 0.45 -8.50
N LEU A 401 4.37 1.62 -7.95
CA LEU A 401 4.14 2.84 -8.69
C LEU A 401 4.81 4.04 -8.00
N ALA A 402 5.57 4.84 -8.73
CA ALA A 402 6.10 6.10 -8.21
C ALA A 402 6.14 7.11 -9.36
N ALA A 403 4.96 7.51 -9.82
CA ALA A 403 4.77 8.30 -11.03
C ALA A 403 4.21 9.69 -10.74
N SER A 404 4.46 10.66 -11.62
CA SER A 404 3.91 12.02 -11.54
C SER A 404 4.28 12.69 -10.20
N GLY A 405 3.30 12.98 -9.34
CA GLY A 405 3.56 13.52 -8.00
C GLY A 405 4.39 12.56 -7.13
N GLY A 406 4.26 11.24 -7.30
CA GLY A 406 5.09 10.25 -6.62
C GLY A 406 6.57 10.37 -6.99
N TYR A 407 6.87 10.55 -8.28
CA TYR A 407 8.23 10.85 -8.75
C TYR A 407 8.71 12.23 -8.27
N TRP A 408 7.81 13.21 -8.13
CA TRP A 408 8.15 14.53 -7.58
C TRP A 408 8.71 14.43 -6.16
N LEU A 409 8.19 13.52 -5.33
CA LEU A 409 8.69 13.31 -3.96
C LEU A 409 10.15 12.85 -3.95
N SER A 410 10.59 12.11 -4.96
CA SER A 410 11.95 11.56 -5.01
C SER A 410 13.03 12.57 -5.40
N LEU A 411 12.65 13.79 -5.81
CA LEU A 411 13.58 14.81 -6.31
C LEU A 411 14.47 15.44 -5.22
N SER A 412 14.24 15.14 -3.94
CA SER A 412 15.08 15.57 -2.81
C SER A 412 15.83 14.41 -2.13
N ALA A 413 15.88 13.23 -2.75
CA ALA A 413 16.56 12.08 -2.17
C ALA A 413 18.07 12.12 -2.43
N ASP A 414 18.85 11.57 -1.51
CA ASP A 414 20.26 11.25 -1.70
C ASP A 414 20.47 10.01 -2.58
N GLU A 415 19.45 9.17 -2.69
CA GLU A 415 19.41 7.99 -3.57
C GLU A 415 17.96 7.61 -3.89
N VAL A 416 17.72 7.22 -5.14
CA VAL A 416 16.44 6.68 -5.61
C VAL A 416 16.65 5.26 -6.09
N ILE A 417 16.05 4.31 -5.35
CA ILE A 417 16.07 2.88 -5.64
C ILE A 417 14.67 2.46 -6.08
N ALA A 418 14.57 1.70 -7.16
CA ALA A 418 13.32 1.14 -7.65
C ALA A 418 13.48 -0.32 -8.05
N ASP A 419 12.39 -1.08 -7.96
CA ASP A 419 12.32 -2.41 -8.52
C ASP A 419 12.41 -2.36 -10.06
N PRO A 420 12.96 -3.38 -10.76
CA PRO A 420 12.99 -3.43 -12.22
C PRO A 420 11.64 -3.13 -12.89
N ASP A 421 10.54 -3.55 -12.25
CA ASP A 421 9.17 -3.45 -12.72
C ASP A 421 8.34 -2.38 -12.00
N THR A 422 8.95 -1.54 -11.15
CA THR A 422 8.32 -0.29 -10.69
C THR A 422 7.88 0.52 -11.91
N VAL A 423 6.65 1.01 -11.90
CA VAL A 423 6.20 2.00 -12.88
C VAL A 423 6.49 3.41 -12.35
N THR A 424 7.35 4.16 -13.02
CA THR A 424 7.79 5.50 -12.57
C THR A 424 7.77 6.52 -13.72
N GLY A 425 8.33 7.71 -13.50
CA GLY A 425 8.30 8.83 -14.43
C GLY A 425 6.97 9.55 -14.42
N SER A 426 6.26 9.57 -15.55
CA SER A 426 5.07 10.40 -15.79
C SER A 426 5.28 11.89 -15.50
N ILE A 427 6.49 12.39 -15.80
CA ILE A 427 6.87 13.79 -15.63
C ILE A 427 6.06 14.63 -16.62
N GLY A 428 4.95 15.19 -16.14
CA GLY A 428 3.95 15.88 -16.96
C GLY A 428 2.82 16.40 -16.08
N VAL A 429 2.14 17.45 -16.54
CA VAL A 429 1.15 18.19 -15.75
C VAL A 429 -0.14 18.31 -16.55
N PHE A 430 -1.28 18.16 -15.89
CA PHE A 430 -2.59 18.36 -16.49
C PHE A 430 -3.57 18.98 -15.49
N ALA A 431 -4.65 19.55 -16.02
CA ALA A 431 -5.84 19.95 -15.28
C ALA A 431 -7.08 19.50 -16.07
N LEU A 432 -8.06 18.96 -15.35
CA LEU A 432 -9.36 18.55 -15.89
C LEU A 432 -10.44 19.41 -15.26
N ILE A 433 -11.16 20.19 -16.09
CA ILE A 433 -12.21 21.08 -15.64
C ILE A 433 -13.54 20.69 -16.33
N PRO A 434 -14.43 19.95 -15.66
CA PRO A 434 -15.75 19.63 -16.21
C PRO A 434 -16.69 20.83 -16.12
N THR A 435 -17.32 21.21 -17.24
CA THR A 435 -18.43 22.17 -17.28
C THR A 435 -19.75 21.46 -17.57
N ALA A 436 -20.83 21.92 -16.94
CA ALA A 436 -22.15 21.33 -17.00
C ALA A 436 -23.18 22.26 -17.67
N ASP A 437 -22.75 23.25 -18.45
CA ASP A 437 -23.61 24.22 -19.10
C ASP A 437 -24.67 23.58 -20.02
N GLY A 438 -24.28 22.53 -20.74
CA GLY A 438 -25.21 21.75 -21.57
C GLY A 438 -26.25 20.99 -20.73
N LEU A 439 -25.85 20.46 -19.56
CA LEU A 439 -26.74 19.78 -18.62
C LEU A 439 -27.75 20.76 -18.03
N MET A 440 -27.28 21.94 -17.60
CA MET A 440 -28.14 22.99 -17.06
C MET A 440 -29.22 23.40 -18.09
N ASN A 441 -28.81 23.58 -19.35
CA ASN A 441 -29.74 23.92 -20.42
C ASN A 441 -30.76 22.79 -20.69
N LYS A 442 -30.33 21.53 -20.69
CA LYS A 442 -31.24 20.36 -20.83
C LYS A 442 -32.22 20.24 -19.67
N ALA A 443 -31.80 20.59 -18.46
CA ALA A 443 -32.64 20.60 -17.27
C ALA A 443 -33.59 21.81 -17.19
N GLY A 444 -33.50 22.76 -18.13
CA GLY A 444 -34.26 24.01 -18.08
C GLY A 444 -33.86 24.94 -16.92
N ILE A 445 -32.64 24.77 -16.40
CA ILE A 445 -32.12 25.59 -15.30
C ILE A 445 -31.29 26.73 -15.89
N HIS A 446 -31.68 27.96 -15.56
CA HIS A 446 -31.03 29.18 -16.04
C HIS A 446 -30.55 30.01 -14.87
N THR A 447 -29.32 30.53 -14.96
CA THR A 447 -28.70 31.39 -13.96
C THR A 447 -28.45 32.77 -14.56
N GLY A 448 -28.99 33.82 -13.93
CA GLY A 448 -28.78 35.22 -14.29
C GLY A 448 -28.13 36.00 -13.14
N GLY A 449 -27.31 37.00 -13.48
CA GLY A 449 -26.60 37.84 -12.51
C GLY A 449 -25.63 38.79 -13.19
N VAL A 450 -24.93 39.58 -12.39
CA VAL A 450 -23.82 40.43 -12.83
C VAL A 450 -22.65 40.25 -11.87
N THR A 451 -21.43 40.32 -12.40
CA THR A 451 -20.21 40.29 -11.61
C THR A 451 -19.47 41.62 -11.70
N THR A 452 -18.69 41.94 -10.66
CA THR A 452 -17.85 43.14 -10.64
C THR A 452 -16.63 43.02 -11.54
N THR A 453 -16.15 41.79 -11.76
CA THR A 453 -15.05 41.46 -12.67
C THR A 453 -15.40 40.21 -13.45
N TRP A 454 -14.72 40.00 -14.58
CA TRP A 454 -14.88 38.78 -15.35
C TRP A 454 -14.41 37.52 -14.61
N LEU A 455 -13.40 37.66 -13.74
CA LEU A 455 -12.81 36.53 -13.02
C LEU A 455 -13.78 35.91 -12.01
N SER A 456 -14.72 36.71 -11.49
CA SER A 456 -15.71 36.26 -10.51
C SER A 456 -16.73 35.25 -11.04
N ASP A 457 -16.79 35.00 -12.35
CA ASP A 457 -17.63 33.95 -12.97
C ASP A 457 -16.78 32.95 -13.78
N ALA A 458 -15.45 33.09 -13.77
CA ALA A 458 -14.58 32.43 -14.73
C ALA A 458 -14.31 30.95 -14.39
N ASP A 459 -14.45 30.57 -13.13
CA ASP A 459 -14.37 29.21 -12.60
C ASP A 459 -15.76 28.57 -12.40
N ASN A 460 -16.83 29.22 -12.87
CA ASN A 460 -18.18 28.71 -12.75
C ASN A 460 -18.41 27.49 -13.66
N LEU A 461 -18.37 26.30 -13.05
CA LEU A 461 -18.53 25.02 -13.75
C LEU A 461 -19.92 24.82 -14.37
N LEU A 462 -20.92 25.65 -14.03
CA LEU A 462 -22.26 25.57 -14.63
C LEU A 462 -22.36 26.36 -15.95
N ARG A 463 -21.27 26.96 -16.41
CA ARG A 463 -21.18 27.81 -17.60
C ARG A 463 -20.02 27.34 -18.49
N PRO A 464 -20.00 27.71 -19.79
CA PRO A 464 -18.85 27.45 -20.63
C PRO A 464 -17.59 28.09 -20.03
N LEU A 465 -16.48 27.35 -20.03
CA LEU A 465 -15.21 27.82 -19.48
C LEU A 465 -14.73 29.09 -20.20
N ASP A 466 -14.41 30.15 -19.44
CA ASP A 466 -13.93 31.41 -20.02
C ASP A 466 -12.55 31.18 -20.71
N PRO A 467 -12.37 31.61 -21.97
CA PRO A 467 -11.08 31.46 -22.66
C PRO A 467 -9.90 32.11 -21.94
N ARG A 468 -10.13 33.23 -21.23
CA ARG A 468 -9.08 33.91 -20.45
C ARG A 468 -8.67 33.09 -19.24
N PHE A 469 -9.63 32.42 -18.59
CA PHE A 469 -9.34 31.51 -17.49
C PHE A 469 -8.59 30.27 -17.99
N THR A 470 -8.98 29.74 -19.15
CA THR A 470 -8.25 28.66 -19.81
C THR A 470 -6.78 29.06 -20.08
N GLN A 471 -6.53 30.30 -20.52
CA GLN A 471 -5.18 30.83 -20.72
C GLN A 471 -4.40 30.95 -19.39
N ILE A 472 -5.04 31.36 -18.29
CA ILE A 472 -4.43 31.34 -16.96
C ILE A 472 -4.02 29.91 -16.58
N LEU A 473 -4.95 28.95 -16.68
CA LEU A 473 -4.68 27.55 -16.35
C LEU A 473 -3.57 26.96 -17.21
N GLN A 474 -3.58 27.22 -18.52
CA GLN A 474 -2.51 26.78 -19.43
C GLN A 474 -1.16 27.37 -19.03
N SER A 475 -1.12 28.66 -18.63
CA SER A 475 0.12 29.29 -18.20
C SER A 475 0.65 28.67 -16.91
N SER A 476 -0.23 28.38 -15.95
CA SER A 476 0.11 27.67 -14.71
C SER A 476 0.60 26.24 -14.97
N VAL A 477 -0.10 25.47 -15.81
CA VAL A 477 0.29 24.10 -16.18
C VAL A 477 1.65 24.10 -16.89
N SER A 478 1.87 25.03 -17.82
CA SER A 478 3.16 25.18 -18.51
C SER A 478 4.28 25.54 -17.55
N HIS A 479 4.05 26.44 -16.60
CA HIS A 479 5.05 26.81 -15.60
C HIS A 479 5.38 25.62 -14.68
N LEU A 480 4.37 24.92 -14.15
CA LEU A 480 4.59 23.74 -13.31
C LEU A 480 5.34 22.64 -14.05
N TYR A 481 5.09 22.45 -15.35
CA TYR A 481 5.86 21.51 -16.15
C TYR A 481 7.33 21.92 -16.25
N GLN A 482 7.62 23.19 -16.53
CA GLN A 482 9.01 23.69 -16.58
C GLN A 482 9.71 23.53 -15.23
N ASP A 483 9.02 23.80 -14.13
CA ASP A 483 9.54 23.56 -12.78
C ASP A 483 9.84 22.08 -12.54
N PHE A 484 8.96 21.17 -13.00
CA PHE A 484 9.18 19.73 -12.88
C PHE A 484 10.45 19.31 -13.65
N ILE A 485 10.58 19.77 -14.89
CA ILE A 485 11.74 19.51 -15.73
C ILE A 485 13.01 20.03 -15.06
N GLN A 486 12.99 21.28 -14.57
CA GLN A 486 14.15 21.90 -13.95
C GLN A 486 14.57 21.19 -12.66
N ARG A 487 13.62 20.79 -11.82
CA ARG A 487 13.90 20.07 -10.57
C ARG A 487 14.46 18.68 -10.86
N THR A 488 13.87 17.97 -11.82
CA THR A 488 14.39 16.66 -12.25
C THR A 488 15.79 16.80 -12.82
N ALA A 489 16.03 17.81 -13.66
CA ALA A 489 17.35 18.09 -14.23
C ALA A 489 18.39 18.34 -13.13
N THR A 490 18.05 19.14 -12.11
CA THR A 490 18.92 19.39 -10.96
C THR A 490 19.17 18.13 -10.13
N ALA A 491 18.11 17.39 -9.76
CA ALA A 491 18.23 16.20 -8.93
C ALA A 491 19.02 15.07 -9.61
N ARG A 492 18.78 14.87 -10.91
CA ARG A 492 19.40 13.80 -11.72
C ARG A 492 20.68 14.22 -12.42
N ARG A 493 21.11 15.48 -12.26
CA ARG A 493 22.29 16.07 -12.93
C ARG A 493 22.22 15.97 -14.46
N LEU A 494 21.03 16.18 -15.00
CA LEU A 494 20.75 16.18 -16.44
C LEU A 494 20.51 17.61 -16.94
N SER A 495 20.54 17.82 -18.26
CA SER A 495 20.04 19.07 -18.83
C SER A 495 18.49 19.06 -18.86
N PRO A 496 17.83 20.22 -18.76
CA PRO A 496 16.38 20.31 -18.95
C PRO A 496 15.89 19.66 -20.25
N GLN A 497 16.65 19.78 -21.34
CA GLN A 497 16.33 19.20 -22.64
C GLN A 497 16.43 17.66 -22.63
N ALA A 498 17.41 17.09 -21.94
CA ALA A 498 17.55 15.65 -21.80
C ALA A 498 16.38 15.07 -20.99
N VAL A 499 15.99 15.75 -19.90
CA VAL A 499 14.79 15.37 -19.13
C VAL A 499 13.54 15.49 -19.99
N ASP A 500 13.35 16.60 -20.71
CA ASP A 500 12.16 16.80 -21.55
C ASP A 500 11.97 15.71 -22.60
N THR A 501 13.08 15.15 -23.12
CA THR A 501 13.05 14.04 -24.10
C THR A 501 12.45 12.75 -23.54
N VAL A 502 12.69 12.45 -22.26
CA VAL A 502 12.19 11.25 -21.57
C VAL A 502 10.98 11.52 -20.68
N ALA A 503 10.56 12.79 -20.58
CA ALA A 503 9.41 13.25 -19.81
C ALA A 503 8.13 13.23 -20.68
N GLN A 504 7.52 14.39 -20.93
CA GLN A 504 6.30 14.52 -21.73
C GLN A 504 5.12 13.68 -21.20
N GLY A 505 5.11 13.39 -19.90
CA GLY A 505 4.10 12.58 -19.23
C GLY A 505 4.24 11.05 -19.41
N ARG A 506 5.33 10.57 -20.02
CA ARG A 506 5.55 9.14 -20.29
C ARG A 506 5.91 8.38 -19.02
N VAL A 507 5.36 7.19 -18.86
CA VAL A 507 5.71 6.24 -17.79
C VAL A 507 6.79 5.27 -18.29
N TRP A 508 7.59 4.78 -17.35
CA TRP A 508 8.72 3.87 -17.61
C TRP A 508 8.75 2.76 -16.56
N THR A 509 9.25 1.57 -16.91
CA THR A 509 9.66 0.58 -15.90
C THR A 509 10.89 1.09 -15.13
N GLY A 510 11.20 0.52 -13.96
CA GLY A 510 12.38 0.88 -13.19
C GLY A 510 13.66 0.66 -14.00
N THR A 511 13.74 -0.45 -14.74
CA THR A 511 14.85 -0.74 -15.66
C THR A 511 15.01 0.36 -16.73
N GLN A 512 13.92 0.80 -17.35
CA GLN A 512 13.96 1.89 -18.32
C GLN A 512 14.34 3.23 -17.65
N ALA A 513 13.79 3.51 -16.47
CA ALA A 513 14.10 4.72 -15.71
C ALA A 513 15.58 4.80 -15.33
N LEU A 514 16.21 3.68 -14.97
CA LEU A 514 17.66 3.62 -14.72
C LEU A 514 18.44 3.97 -16.00
N ASN A 515 18.07 3.39 -17.14
CA ASN A 515 18.71 3.66 -18.43
C ASN A 515 18.59 5.13 -18.86
N TYR A 516 17.52 5.81 -18.45
CA TYR A 516 17.32 7.25 -18.66
C TYR A 516 17.86 8.13 -17.53
N HIS A 517 18.55 7.55 -16.56
CA HIS A 517 19.10 8.23 -15.38
C HIS A 517 18.04 8.95 -14.53
N LEU A 518 16.79 8.48 -14.55
CA LEU A 518 15.71 9.00 -13.72
C LEU A 518 15.74 8.43 -12.29
N ILE A 519 16.42 7.31 -12.08
CA ILE A 519 16.71 6.70 -10.77
C ILE A 519 18.21 6.37 -10.66
N ASP A 520 18.68 5.99 -9.47
CA ASP A 520 20.10 5.67 -9.22
C ASP A 520 20.40 4.18 -9.35
N HIS A 521 19.55 3.33 -8.78
CA HIS A 521 19.80 1.89 -8.73
C HIS A 521 18.51 1.07 -8.84
N LEU A 522 18.65 -0.15 -9.38
CA LEU A 522 17.64 -1.18 -9.25
C LEU A 522 17.83 -1.90 -7.91
N GLY A 523 16.74 -2.15 -7.20
CA GLY A 523 16.76 -2.83 -5.92
C GLY A 523 15.41 -2.82 -5.21
N LEU A 524 15.37 -3.51 -4.08
CA LEU A 524 14.17 -3.70 -3.27
C LEU A 524 14.23 -2.86 -1.99
N PHE A 525 13.21 -2.98 -1.13
CA PHE A 525 13.12 -2.25 0.13
C PHE A 525 14.32 -2.49 1.05
N GLN A 526 14.82 -3.73 1.11
CA GLN A 526 16.01 -4.05 1.90
C GLN A 526 17.27 -3.35 1.39
N ASP A 527 17.39 -3.11 0.08
CA ASP A 527 18.52 -2.36 -0.49
C ASP A 527 18.43 -0.87 -0.10
N ALA A 528 17.23 -0.31 -0.03
CA ALA A 528 17.01 1.05 0.47
C ALA A 528 17.36 1.18 1.96
N LEU A 529 16.97 0.22 2.81
CA LEU A 529 17.39 0.19 4.20
C LEU A 529 18.92 0.09 4.34
N LYS A 530 19.56 -0.78 3.54
CA LYS A 530 21.02 -0.92 3.52
C LYS A 530 21.72 0.37 3.09
N SER A 531 21.22 1.04 2.05
CA SER A 531 21.74 2.34 1.62
C SER A 531 21.61 3.39 2.73
N ALA A 532 20.44 3.47 3.36
CA ALA A 532 20.21 4.39 4.47
C ALA A 532 21.16 4.13 5.66
N ARG A 533 21.38 2.85 6.03
CA ARG A 533 22.35 2.47 7.08
C ARG A 533 23.76 2.92 6.72
N LEU A 534 24.20 2.66 5.49
CA LEU A 534 25.52 3.03 5.02
C LEU A 534 25.75 4.54 5.09
N ARG A 535 24.77 5.32 4.60
CA ARG A 535 24.84 6.78 4.54
C ARG A 535 24.80 7.44 5.92
N ALA A 536 24.13 6.81 6.88
CA ALA A 536 24.05 7.30 8.27
C ALA A 536 25.07 6.65 9.22
N HIS A 537 25.99 5.82 8.70
CA HIS A 537 27.00 5.10 9.49
C HIS A 537 26.40 4.23 10.61
N LEU A 538 25.25 3.62 10.34
CA LEU A 538 24.55 2.72 11.25
C LEU A 538 25.02 1.26 11.07
N THR A 539 24.85 0.45 12.11
CA THR A 539 25.07 -1.00 12.02
C THR A 539 23.95 -1.69 11.26
N GLU A 540 24.19 -2.88 10.71
CA GLU A 540 23.16 -3.72 10.07
C GLU A 540 21.98 -4.04 11.01
N SER A 541 22.25 -4.09 12.31
CA SER A 541 21.26 -4.32 13.37
C SER A 541 20.52 -3.06 13.85
N ALA A 542 20.81 -1.89 13.27
CA ALA A 542 20.15 -0.66 13.68
C ALA A 542 18.63 -0.75 13.46
N PRO A 543 17.82 -0.29 14.45
CA PRO A 543 16.38 -0.40 14.40
C PRO A 543 15.78 0.40 13.24
N VAL A 544 14.66 -0.11 12.75
CA VAL A 544 13.82 0.54 11.76
C VAL A 544 12.53 0.95 12.46
N HIS A 545 12.23 2.24 12.41
CA HIS A 545 11.08 2.85 13.06
C HIS A 545 10.08 3.28 11.99
N TYR A 546 8.90 2.66 11.96
CA TYR A 546 7.84 3.06 11.04
C TYR A 546 7.07 4.25 11.61
N TYR A 547 6.95 5.31 10.82
CA TYR A 547 6.14 6.49 11.15
C TYR A 547 4.80 6.35 10.42
N ASP A 548 3.75 6.07 11.19
CA ASP A 548 2.40 5.81 10.68
C ASP A 548 1.49 7.02 10.95
N PRO A 549 0.66 7.47 9.96
CA PRO A 549 -0.35 8.48 10.21
C PRO A 549 -1.47 8.01 11.15
N ASN A 550 -1.63 6.70 11.34
CA ASN A 550 -2.65 6.15 12.21
C ASN A 550 -2.30 6.38 13.69
N PRO A 551 -3.28 6.77 14.52
CA PRO A 551 -3.06 6.93 15.94
C PRO A 551 -2.62 5.60 16.57
N SER A 552 -1.64 5.68 17.47
CA SER A 552 -1.17 4.52 18.24
C SER A 552 -2.32 3.87 19.02
N PRO A 553 -2.24 2.59 19.43
CA PRO A 553 -3.28 1.94 20.22
C PRO A 553 -3.66 2.73 21.48
N TRP A 554 -2.70 3.40 22.11
CA TRP A 554 -2.92 4.30 23.23
C TRP A 554 -3.67 5.57 22.83
N GLN A 555 -3.30 6.22 21.72
CA GLN A 555 -4.02 7.38 21.19
C GLN A 555 -5.45 7.02 20.77
N ARG A 556 -5.67 5.83 20.17
CA ARG A 556 -7.01 5.30 19.88
C ARG A 556 -7.82 5.12 21.17
N TRP A 557 -7.22 4.54 22.20
CA TRP A 557 -7.87 4.35 23.50
C TRP A 557 -8.22 5.68 24.18
N LEU A 558 -7.30 6.66 24.15
CA LEU A 558 -7.55 8.02 24.63
C LEU A 558 -8.66 8.71 23.85
N ASN A 559 -8.70 8.56 22.53
CA ASN A 559 -9.76 9.12 21.69
C ASN A 559 -11.12 8.50 22.01
N LEU A 560 -11.17 7.18 22.23
CA LEU A 560 -12.39 6.46 22.63
C LEU A 560 -12.90 6.91 24.02
N ILE A 561 -11.99 7.17 24.96
CA ILE A 561 -12.33 7.68 26.30
C ILE A 561 -12.74 9.15 26.24
N GLY A 562 -12.02 9.97 25.47
CA GLY A 562 -12.30 11.38 25.29
C GLY A 562 -13.68 11.62 24.67
N GLN A 563 -14.09 10.78 23.71
CA GLN A 563 -15.41 10.84 23.08
C GLN A 563 -16.55 10.34 23.97
N SER A 564 -16.28 9.43 24.92
CA SER A 564 -17.32 8.82 25.77
C SER A 564 -17.54 9.51 27.12
N LEU A 565 -16.58 10.31 27.61
CA LEU A 565 -16.60 10.79 29.01
C LEU A 565 -16.46 12.30 29.21
N LEU A 566 -16.23 13.12 28.17
CA LEU A 566 -16.03 14.56 28.37
C LEU A 566 -16.95 15.42 27.47
N PRO A 567 -17.73 16.37 28.04
CA PRO A 567 -18.29 17.45 27.26
C PRO A 567 -17.16 18.29 26.65
N ASN A 568 -17.48 18.87 25.49
CA ASN A 568 -16.59 19.43 24.48
C ASN A 568 -15.66 20.64 24.81
N PRO A 569 -15.53 21.22 26.04
CA PRO A 569 -14.53 22.29 26.26
C PRO A 569 -13.19 21.86 26.89
N LEU A 570 -13.06 20.67 27.50
CA LEU A 570 -11.82 20.30 28.22
C LEU A 570 -10.72 19.73 27.31
N VAL A 571 -11.09 19.16 26.16
CA VAL A 571 -10.13 18.61 25.18
C VAL A 571 -9.29 19.72 24.54
N ALA A 572 -9.85 20.92 24.35
CA ALA A 572 -9.16 22.06 23.75
C ALA A 572 -8.07 22.70 24.64
N TRP A 573 -8.02 22.35 25.94
CA TRP A 573 -7.00 22.88 26.86
C TRP A 573 -5.81 21.93 27.06
N LEU A 574 -5.96 20.65 26.70
CA LEU A 574 -4.88 19.64 26.79
C LEU A 574 -4.18 19.38 25.45
N SER A 575 -4.64 20.01 24.36
CA SER A 575 -4.09 19.88 23.01
C SER A 575 -3.35 21.14 22.53
N GLN A 576 -2.90 22.00 23.45
CA GLN A 576 -1.85 23.02 23.26
C GLN A 576 -0.67 22.62 24.14
#